data_AF-A0A2G2Y787-F1
#
_entry.id   AF-A0A2G2Y787-F1
#
_cell.length_a   1.000
_cell.length_b   1.000
_cell.length_c   1.000
_cell.angle_alpha   90.00
_cell.angle_beta   90.00
_cell.angle_gamma   90.00
#
_symmetry.space_group_name_H-M   'P 1'
#
loop_
_entity.id
_entity.type
_entity.pdbx_description
1 polymer ?
#
loop_
_entity_poly.entity_id
_entity_poly.type
_entity_poly.pdbx_seq_one_letter_code
_entity_poly.pdbx_strand_id
1 'polypeptide(L)' 'MPCNNPWHTVDHILIPICVDGHWILTILSFKDRIIYVYDSMRGARHDEKIRSAVEPFAIVILYFLLAQTFIEKSKI' A
#
# COMPACT_ATOMS: atom_id res chain seq x y z
N MET A 1 8.60 -1.27 -13.05
CA MET A 1 9.27 0.04 -13.10
C MET A 1 10.68 -0.16 -13.62
N PRO A 2 11.21 0.69 -14.51
CA PRO A 2 12.65 0.80 -14.70
C PRO A 2 13.27 1.18 -13.35
N CYS A 3 14.42 0.61 -13.00
CA CYS A 3 15.13 1.04 -11.80
C CYS A 3 15.49 2.53 -11.92
N ASN A 4 15.56 3.23 -10.78
CA ASN A 4 16.03 4.63 -10.65
C ASN A 4 15.03 5.79 -10.87
N ASN A 5 13.72 5.55 -10.98
CA ASN A 5 12.75 6.65 -10.92
C ASN A 5 12.59 7.16 -9.48
N PRO A 6 12.52 8.49 -9.25
CA PRO A 6 12.31 9.03 -7.92
C PRO A 6 10.96 8.60 -7.35
N TRP A 7 10.92 8.20 -6.07
CA TRP A 7 9.70 7.78 -5.38
C TRP A 7 8.58 8.81 -5.40
N HIS A 8 8.92 10.11 -5.45
CA HIS A 8 7.94 11.20 -5.52
C HIS A 8 7.18 11.27 -6.87
N THR A 9 7.59 10.50 -7.88
CA THR A 9 6.93 10.41 -9.20
C THR A 9 5.95 9.25 -9.30
N VAL A 10 5.82 8.45 -8.24
CA VAL A 10 4.99 7.25 -8.22
C VAL A 10 3.57 7.63 -7.79
N ASP A 11 2.58 7.35 -8.64
CA ASP A 11 1.16 7.54 -8.29
C ASP A 11 0.60 6.35 -7.48
N HIS A 12 0.98 5.14 -7.87
CA HIS A 12 0.44 3.89 -7.34
C HIS A 12 1.52 2.83 -7.09
N ILE A 13 1.42 2.14 -5.95
CA ILE A 13 2.20 0.92 -5.66
C ILE A 13 1.24 -0.27 -5.65
N LEU A 14 1.54 -1.27 -6.47
CA LEU A 14 0.80 -2.53 -6.54
C LEU A 14 1.52 -3.57 -5.68
N ILE A 15 0.78 -4.18 -4.76
CA ILE A 15 1.29 -5.16 -3.80
C ILE A 15 0.39 -6.39 -3.86
N PRO A 16 0.82 -7.48 -4.53
CA PRO A 16 0.12 -8.75 -4.46
C PRO A 16 0.33 -9.36 -3.06
N ILE A 17 -0.76 -9.78 -2.42
CA ILE A 17 -0.74 -10.42 -1.10
C ILE A 17 -1.44 -11.77 -1.22
N CYS A 18 -0.83 -12.83 -0.66
CA CYS A 18 -1.43 -14.15 -0.59
C CYS A 18 -2.01 -14.37 0.81
N VAL A 19 -3.33 -14.55 0.90
CA VAL A 19 -4.08 -14.81 2.14
C VAL A 19 -4.67 -16.21 2.01
N ASP A 20 -4.08 -17.17 2.73
CA ASP A 20 -4.51 -18.59 2.75
C ASP A 20 -4.64 -19.23 1.37
N GLY A 21 -3.66 -18.98 0.50
CA GLY A 21 -3.64 -19.54 -0.86
C GLY A 21 -4.49 -18.76 -1.86
N HIS A 22 -5.17 -17.69 -1.43
CA HIS A 22 -5.88 -16.77 -2.30
C HIS A 22 -5.07 -15.49 -2.54
N TRP A 23 -4.92 -15.09 -3.80
CA TRP A 23 -4.21 -13.86 -4.15
C TRP A 23 -5.16 -12.68 -4.22
N ILE A 24 -4.82 -11.63 -3.47
CA ILE A 24 -5.45 -10.31 -3.57
C ILE A 24 -4.44 -9.31 -4.15
N LEU A 25 -4.95 -8.26 -4.77
CA LEU A 25 -4.13 -7.14 -5.23
C LEU A 25 -4.44 -5.90 -4.40
N THR A 26 -3.43 -5.42 -3.68
CA THR A 26 -3.50 -4.19 -2.91
C THR A 26 -2.86 -3.05 -3.72
N ILE A 27 -3.51 -1.89 -3.76
CA ILE A 27 -3.05 -0.70 -4.47
C ILE A 27 -2.96 0.45 -3.48
N LEU A 28 -1.74 0.92 -3.20
CA LEU A 28 -1.55 2.16 -2.46
C LEU A 28 -1.60 3.33 -3.45
N SER A 29 -2.57 4.23 -3.28
CA SER A 29 -2.62 5.52 -3.97
C SER A 29 -1.92 6.59 -3.15
N PHE A 30 -0.84 7.18 -3.67
CA PHE A 30 -0.17 8.31 -3.02
C PHE A 30 -1.05 9.56 -3.01
N LYS A 31 -1.78 9.78 -4.09
CA LYS A 31 -2.70 10.92 -4.25
C LYS A 31 -3.78 10.90 -3.18
N ASP A 32 -4.43 9.75 -3.01
CA ASP A 32 -5.58 9.64 -2.11
C ASP A 32 -5.15 9.25 -0.68
N ARG A 33 -3.91 8.77 -0.51
CA ARG A 33 -3.39 8.18 0.74
C ARG A 33 -4.27 7.04 1.23
N ILE A 34 -4.84 6.30 0.29
CA ILE A 34 -5.77 5.19 0.50
C ILE A 34 -5.14 3.92 -0.05
N ILE A 35 -5.39 2.81 0.66
CA ILE A 35 -5.15 1.48 0.16
C ILE A 35 -6.44 0.92 -0.39
N TYR A 36 -6.46 0.63 -1.69
CA TYR A 36 -7.52 -0.10 -2.34
C TYR A 36 -7.19 -1.59 -2.35
N VAL A 37 -8.19 -2.42 -2.08
CA VAL A 37 -8.07 -3.87 -2.12
C VAL A 37 -8.94 -4.40 -3.23
N TYR A 38 -8.31 -5.08 -4.19
CA TYR A 38 -9.00 -5.85 -5.21
C TYR A 38 -8.96 -7.32 -4.84
N ASP A 39 -10.15 -7.87 -4.62
CA ASP A 39 -10.37 -9.25 -4.28
C ASP A 39 -11.40 -9.85 -5.23
N SER A 40 -11.01 -10.93 -5.92
CA SER A 40 -11.86 -11.67 -6.84
C SER A 40 -12.82 -12.63 -6.15
N MET A 41 -12.62 -12.94 -4.86
CA MET A 41 -13.46 -13.85 -4.07
C MET A 41 -14.26 -13.09 -3.02
N ARG A 42 -15.31 -12.36 -3.43
CA ARG A 42 -16.08 -11.54 -2.49
C ARG A 42 -16.90 -12.36 -1.48
N GLY A 43 -16.85 -11.97 -0.20
CA GLY A 43 -17.75 -12.47 0.84
C GLY A 43 -17.43 -11.88 2.23
N ALA A 44 -18.45 -11.54 3.03
CA ALA A 44 -18.27 -10.73 4.24
C ALA A 44 -17.24 -11.26 5.27
N ARG A 45 -17.20 -12.59 5.51
CA ARG A 45 -16.21 -13.22 6.41
C ARG A 45 -14.79 -13.18 5.83
N HIS A 46 -14.70 -13.22 4.51
CA HIS A 46 -13.44 -13.18 3.77
C HIS A 46 -12.91 -11.74 3.70
N ASP A 47 -13.80 -10.75 3.54
CA ASP A 47 -13.45 -9.33 3.56
C ASP A 47 -12.81 -8.92 4.90
N GLU A 48 -13.35 -9.38 6.03
CA GLU A 48 -12.77 -9.11 7.36
C GLU A 48 -11.36 -9.69 7.49
N LYS A 49 -11.16 -10.91 6.99
CA LYS A 49 -9.87 -11.59 6.99
C LYS A 49 -8.84 -10.85 6.14
N ILE A 50 -9.23 -10.44 4.94
CA ILE A 50 -8.38 -9.62 4.07
C ILE A 50 -8.06 -8.29 4.73
N ARG A 51 -9.05 -7.63 5.34
CA ARG A 51 -8.83 -6.37 6.05
C ARG A 51 -7.76 -6.51 7.13
N SER A 52 -7.85 -7.57 7.95
CA SER A 52 -6.87 -7.86 8.99
C SER A 52 -5.47 -8.13 8.42
N ALA A 53 -5.37 -8.76 7.25
CA ALA A 53 -4.09 -8.99 6.57
C ALA A 53 -3.49 -7.70 5.98
N VAL A 54 -4.32 -6.76 5.53
CA VAL A 54 -3.88 -5.53 4.84
C VAL A 54 -3.58 -4.38 5.81
N GLU A 55 -4.29 -4.28 6.93
CA GLU A 55 -4.21 -3.16 7.88
C GLU A 55 -2.77 -2.87 8.41
N PRO A 56 -1.93 -3.87 8.74
CA PRO A 56 -0.53 -3.62 9.14
C PRO A 56 0.30 -2.95 8.04
N PHE A 57 0.02 -3.23 6.76
CA PHE A 57 0.72 -2.61 5.64
C PHE A 57 0.37 -1.14 5.48
N ALA A 58 -0.86 -0.73 5.80
CA ALA A 58 -1.25 0.68 5.80
C ALA A 58 -0.36 1.50 6.74
N ILE A 59 -0.06 0.95 7.91
CA ILE A 59 0.78 1.57 8.91
C ILE A 59 2.24 1.58 8.42
N VAL A 60 2.81 0.40 8.16
CA VAL A 60 4.25 0.26 7.84
C VAL A 60 4.62 1.04 6.58
N ILE A 61 3.82 0.95 5.52
CA ILE A 61 4.12 1.64 4.27
C ILE A 61 4.00 3.15 4.44
N LEU A 62 2.95 3.64 5.10
CA LEU A 62 2.81 5.07 5.34
C LEU A 62 3.97 5.62 6.19
N TYR A 63 4.38 4.90 7.24
CA TYR A 63 5.56 5.26 8.04
C TYR A 63 6.85 5.26 7.22
N PHE A 64 7.08 4.25 6.39
CA PHE A 64 8.23 4.20 5.50
C PHE A 64 8.25 5.40 4.55
N LEU A 65 7.12 5.71 3.94
CA LEU A 65 6.99 6.85 3.02
C LEU A 65 7.20 8.19 3.73
N LEU A 66 6.68 8.35 4.94
CA LEU A 66 6.95 9.52 5.78
C LEU A 66 8.45 9.64 6.09
N ALA A 67 9.12 8.56 6.47
CA ALA A 67 10.56 8.57 6.71
C ALA A 67 11.38 8.95 5.46
N GLN A 68 10.96 8.53 4.26
CA GLN A 68 11.61 8.91 3.00
C GLN A 68 11.35 10.37 2.59
N THR A 69 10.23 10.97 3.04
CA THR A 69 9.81 12.33 2.64
C THR A 69 10.15 13.42 3.66
N PHE A 70 10.75 13.10 4.81
CA PHE A 70 10.94 14.04 5.93
C PHE A 70 12.38 14.23 6.43
N ILE A 71 13.39 14.35 5.55
CA ILE A 71 14.71 14.93 5.90
C ILE A 71 15.19 15.99 4.89
N GLU A 72 14.32 16.62 4.09
CA GLU A 72 14.69 17.85 3.36
C GLU A 72 13.56 18.89 3.40
N LYS A 73 13.33 19.46 4.58
CA LYS A 73 12.88 20.86 4.78
C LYS A 73 12.89 21.23 6.26
N SER A 74 14.09 21.27 6.82
CA SER A 74 14.45 22.10 7.97
C SER A 74 15.59 23.03 7.53
N LYS A 75 15.26 23.94 6.62
CA LYS A 75 15.96 25.22 6.47
C LYS A 75 14.86 26.28 6.48
N ILE A 76 14.50 26.69 7.69
CA ILE A 76 13.98 28.03 7.96
C ILE A 76 15.20 28.85 8.35
#